data_AF-A0A397KVB8-F1
#
_entry.id   AF-A0A397KVB8-F1
#
_cell.length_a   1.000
_cell.length_b   1.000
_cell.length_c   1.000
_cell.angle_alpha   90.00
_cell.angle_beta   90.00
_cell.angle_gamma   90.00
#
_symmetry.space_group_name_H-M   'P 1'
#
loop_
_entity.id
_entity.type
_entity.pdbx_description
1 polymer ?
#
loop_
_entity_poly.entity_id
_entity_poly.type
_entity_poly.pdbx_seq_one_letter_code
_entity_poly.pdbx_strand_id
1 'polypeptide(L)'
;MITRWFLPFDETDASRDAAERMKEFFLGWFMEPLTKGRYPDIMREIVGSRLPNFTEAEAELVAGSYDFLGLNYYTTQYAQAKPNPVTWANHTAMMDPGAKLTYNNSRGENLGPLFVKDEKNGNAYYYPKGIYYVMDYFKTKYSNPLIYITENGYFAWALGDNYEFCKGFTVRFGLSYVNWTDLNDRNLKDSGKWYQSFINGTNKNPAKQYFRRPNLSFQNQKKKLADA
;
A
#
# COMPACT_ATOMS: atom_id res chain seq x y z
N MET A 1 5.47 -0.68 7.75
CA MET A 1 4.16 -0.03 7.57
C MET A 1 3.63 -0.32 6.19
N ILE A 2 2.36 -0.74 6.11
CA ILE A 2 1.64 -0.89 4.83
C ILE A 2 1.22 0.49 4.36
N THR A 3 1.49 0.80 3.09
CA THR A 3 1.21 2.11 2.49
C THR A 3 0.44 1.94 1.18
N ARG A 4 -0.39 2.94 0.93
CA ARG A 4 -1.12 3.18 -0.32
C ARG A 4 -1.07 4.65 -0.61
N TRP A 5 -1.34 5.02 -1.85
CA TRP A 5 -1.59 6.41 -2.21
C TRP A 5 -3.04 6.62 -2.66
N PHE A 6 -3.53 7.85 -2.47
CA PHE A 6 -4.89 8.22 -2.80
C PHE A 6 -4.91 9.46 -3.68
N LEU A 7 -5.48 9.30 -4.87
CA LEU A 7 -5.76 10.39 -5.80
C LEU A 7 -7.24 10.79 -5.68
N PRO A 8 -7.61 12.05 -5.93
CA PRO A 8 -9.02 12.43 -5.98
C PRO A 8 -9.69 11.78 -7.20
N PHE A 9 -10.93 11.29 -7.04
CA PHE A 9 -11.69 10.62 -8.11
C PHE A 9 -12.02 11.53 -9.30
N ASP A 10 -12.22 12.82 -9.04
CA ASP A 10 -12.41 13.90 -10.00
C ASP A 10 -11.82 15.20 -9.44
N GLU A 11 -12.00 16.32 -10.15
CA GLU A 11 -11.39 17.60 -9.78
C GLU A 11 -12.12 18.35 -8.66
N THR A 12 -13.26 17.82 -8.16
CA THR A 12 -14.09 18.47 -7.14
C THR A 12 -13.41 18.53 -5.78
N ASP A 13 -13.75 19.54 -4.99
CA ASP A 13 -13.24 19.66 -3.61
C ASP A 13 -13.63 18.46 -2.75
N ALA A 14 -14.84 17.94 -2.93
CA ALA A 14 -15.30 16.75 -2.23
C ALA A 14 -14.38 15.52 -2.46
N SER A 15 -13.92 15.31 -3.70
CA SER A 15 -12.97 14.23 -4.02
C SER A 15 -11.56 14.51 -3.48
N ARG A 16 -11.12 15.77 -3.47
CA ARG A 16 -9.84 16.18 -2.86
C ARG A 16 -9.85 15.93 -1.36
N ASP A 17 -10.91 16.35 -0.67
CA ASP A 17 -11.10 16.15 0.75
C ASP A 17 -11.20 14.66 1.10
N ALA A 18 -11.88 13.87 0.26
CA ALA A 18 -11.94 12.41 0.42
C ALA A 18 -10.55 11.78 0.29
N ALA A 19 -9.72 12.23 -0.66
CA ALA A 19 -8.35 11.76 -0.81
C ALA A 19 -7.49 12.12 0.41
N GLU A 20 -7.62 13.33 0.95
CA GLU A 20 -6.90 13.70 2.18
C GLU A 20 -7.35 12.92 3.40
N ARG A 21 -8.66 12.75 3.61
CA ARG A 21 -9.17 11.86 4.68
C ARG A 21 -8.58 10.46 4.56
N MET A 22 -8.52 9.90 3.35
CA MET A 22 -7.90 8.59 3.15
C MET A 22 -6.41 8.57 3.51
N LYS A 23 -5.63 9.61 3.17
CA LYS A 23 -4.22 9.70 3.54
C LYS A 23 -4.04 9.81 5.05
N GLU A 24 -4.85 10.60 5.74
CA GLU A 24 -4.80 10.72 7.20
C GLU A 24 -5.16 9.41 7.89
N PHE A 25 -6.20 8.71 7.43
CA PHE A 25 -6.60 7.44 8.03
C PHE A 25 -5.67 6.25 7.69
N PHE A 26 -4.89 6.31 6.60
CA PHE A 26 -3.92 5.25 6.29
C PHE A 26 -2.51 5.53 6.78
N LEU A 27 -2.06 6.78 6.62
CA LEU A 27 -0.68 7.19 6.89
C LEU A 27 -0.63 7.97 8.20
N GLY A 28 -1.48 8.99 8.34
CA GLY A 28 -1.53 9.86 9.52
C GLY A 28 -1.87 9.12 10.82
N TRP A 29 -2.73 8.10 10.76
CA TRP A 29 -3.13 7.32 11.95
C TRP A 29 -1.92 6.79 12.71
N PHE A 30 -0.87 6.37 12.01
CA PHE A 30 0.36 5.88 12.63
C PHE A 30 1.44 6.95 12.69
N MET A 31 1.59 7.75 11.63
CA MET A 31 2.67 8.72 11.53
C MET A 31 2.50 9.92 12.47
N GLU A 32 1.28 10.40 12.73
CA GLU A 32 1.09 11.54 13.65
C GLU A 32 1.36 11.16 15.11
N PRO A 33 0.93 10.00 15.63
CA PRO A 33 1.38 9.55 16.95
C PRO A 33 2.90 9.43 17.03
N LEU A 34 3.53 8.78 16.05
CA LEU A 34 4.98 8.58 16.02
C LEU A 34 5.77 9.89 15.92
N THR A 35 5.20 10.96 15.35
CA THR A 35 5.92 12.24 15.17
C THR A 35 5.51 13.33 16.14
N LYS A 36 4.29 13.28 16.69
CA LYS A 36 3.67 14.35 17.48
C LYS A 36 3.01 13.86 18.77
N GLY A 37 2.98 12.56 19.06
CA GLY A 37 2.34 12.03 20.26
C GLY A 37 0.80 12.05 20.24
N ARG A 38 0.18 12.29 19.09
CA ARG A 38 -1.28 12.41 18.96
C ARG A 38 -1.81 11.96 17.60
N TYR A 39 -3.06 11.53 17.56
CA TYR A 39 -3.75 11.21 16.31
C TYR A 39 -4.00 12.46 15.44
N PRO A 40 -4.17 12.31 14.10
CA PRO A 40 -4.51 13.42 13.21
C PRO A 40 -5.80 14.12 13.63
N ASP A 41 -5.86 15.44 13.46
CA ASP A 41 -7.02 16.24 13.86
C ASP A 41 -8.30 15.82 13.11
N ILE A 42 -8.19 15.51 11.81
CA ILE A 42 -9.33 15.03 11.01
C ILE A 42 -9.88 13.70 11.52
N MET A 43 -9.02 12.82 12.06
CA MET A 43 -9.44 11.55 12.63
C MET A 43 -10.16 11.78 13.96
N ARG A 44 -9.62 12.67 14.81
CA ARG A 44 -10.24 13.02 16.09
C ARG A 44 -11.63 13.62 15.89
N GLU A 45 -11.80 14.47 14.89
CA GLU A 45 -13.08 15.08 14.54
C GLU A 45 -14.09 14.04 14.03
N ILE A 46 -13.70 13.20 13.07
CA ILE A 46 -14.61 12.23 12.43
C ILE A 46 -14.92 11.05 13.33
N VAL A 47 -13.93 10.54 14.05
CA VAL A 47 -14.05 9.33 14.86
C VAL A 47 -14.64 9.65 16.23
N GLY A 48 -14.34 10.83 16.77
CA GLY A 48 -14.86 11.30 18.05
C GLY A 48 -14.47 10.37 19.19
N SER A 49 -15.44 10.07 20.07
CA SER A 49 -15.23 9.27 21.29
C SER A 49 -14.80 7.81 21.05
N ARG A 50 -14.88 7.30 19.82
CA ARG A 50 -14.37 5.96 19.47
C ARG A 50 -12.85 5.92 19.37
N LEU A 51 -12.20 7.08 19.20
CA LEU A 51 -10.75 7.19 19.17
C LEU A 51 -10.27 7.49 20.60
N PRO A 52 -9.48 6.60 21.23
CA PRO A 52 -8.94 6.88 22.55
C PRO A 52 -8.01 8.10 22.49
N ASN A 53 -7.86 8.77 23.63
CA ASN A 53 -6.88 9.84 23.78
C ASN A 53 -5.64 9.28 24.47
N PHE A 54 -4.47 9.72 24.03
CA PHE A 54 -3.24 9.53 24.78
C PHE A 54 -3.28 10.41 26.04
N THR A 55 -2.84 9.84 27.17
CA THR A 55 -2.37 10.63 28.30
C THR A 55 -1.07 11.36 27.92
N GLU A 56 -0.68 12.37 28.69
CA GLU A 56 0.57 13.10 28.46
C GLU A 56 1.79 12.18 28.45
N ALA A 57 1.87 11.26 29.43
CA ALA A 57 2.96 10.27 29.50
C ALA A 57 2.98 9.31 28.30
N GLU A 58 1.84 8.88 27.78
CA GLU A 58 1.79 8.02 26.59
C GLU A 58 2.15 8.79 25.32
N ALA A 59 1.73 10.06 25.22
CA ALA A 59 2.07 10.93 24.10
C ALA A 59 3.59 11.17 24.02
N GLU A 60 4.22 11.42 25.17
CA GLU A 60 5.68 11.53 25.28
C GLU A 60 6.39 10.21 24.94
N LEU A 61 5.82 9.07 25.35
CA LEU A 61 6.41 7.76 25.08
C LEU A 61 6.40 7.39 23.59
N VAL A 62 5.33 7.74 22.86
CA VAL A 62 5.18 7.37 21.44
C VAL A 62 5.79 8.39 20.48
N ALA A 63 5.86 9.66 20.87
CA ALA A 63 6.48 10.69 20.05
C ALA A 63 7.98 10.41 19.87
N GLY A 64 8.41 10.26 18.62
CA GLY A 64 9.79 9.95 18.27
C GLY A 64 10.21 8.49 18.53
N SER A 65 9.26 7.59 18.81
CA SER A 65 9.57 6.19 19.16
C SER A 65 9.92 5.31 17.94
N TYR A 66 10.75 5.82 17.01
CA TYR A 66 11.22 5.09 15.84
C TYR A 66 12.58 5.62 15.35
N ASP A 67 13.50 4.72 15.00
CA ASP A 67 14.79 5.08 14.38
C ASP A 67 14.70 5.15 12.84
N PHE A 68 13.87 4.27 12.26
CA PHE A 68 13.62 4.18 10.82
C PHE A 68 12.23 3.61 10.56
N LEU A 69 11.77 3.71 9.31
CA LEU A 69 10.50 3.14 8.87
C LEU A 69 10.73 2.08 7.78
N GLY A 70 10.21 0.88 7.99
CA GLY A 70 10.01 -0.08 6.90
C GLY A 70 8.74 0.26 6.13
N LEU A 71 8.82 0.40 4.81
CA LEU A 71 7.71 0.80 3.95
C LEU A 71 7.35 -0.31 2.95
N ASN A 72 6.10 -0.77 3.02
CA ASN A 72 5.49 -1.68 2.06
C ASN A 72 4.49 -0.91 1.20
N TYR A 73 4.75 -0.73 -0.08
CA TYR A 73 3.85 -0.05 -1.02
C TYR A 73 3.18 -1.05 -1.96
N TYR A 74 1.85 -1.06 -1.97
CA TYR A 74 1.08 -1.99 -2.81
C TYR A 74 0.39 -1.31 -3.98
N THR A 75 -0.30 -0.20 -3.75
CA THR A 75 -1.17 0.36 -4.78
C THR A 75 -1.51 1.83 -4.57
N THR A 76 -2.05 2.43 -5.64
CA THR A 76 -2.76 3.71 -5.61
C THR A 76 -4.22 3.45 -5.93
N GLN A 77 -5.12 4.23 -5.32
CA GLN A 77 -6.55 4.19 -5.61
C GLN A 77 -7.08 5.62 -5.75
N TYR A 78 -8.15 5.80 -6.51
CA TYR A 78 -8.93 7.03 -6.48
C TYR A 78 -9.88 7.01 -5.28
N ALA A 79 -10.02 8.13 -4.60
CA ALA A 79 -10.95 8.35 -3.50
C ALA A 79 -12.10 9.25 -3.97
N GLN A 80 -13.31 8.72 -3.89
CA GLN A 80 -14.55 9.45 -4.18
C GLN A 80 -15.27 9.73 -2.85
N ALA A 81 -15.75 10.95 -2.64
CA ALA A 81 -16.59 11.25 -1.48
C ALA A 81 -17.83 10.36 -1.49
N LYS A 82 -18.03 9.61 -0.40
CA LYS A 82 -19.21 8.78 -0.22
C LYS A 82 -19.58 8.75 1.26
N PRO A 83 -20.64 9.46 1.67
CA PRO A 83 -21.20 9.31 3.00
C PRO A 83 -21.49 7.83 3.28
N ASN A 84 -21.17 7.36 4.47
CA ASN A 84 -21.30 5.95 4.81
C ASN A 84 -22.33 5.76 5.94
N PRO A 85 -23.63 5.87 5.63
CA PRO A 85 -24.71 5.70 6.62
C PRO A 85 -24.95 4.22 6.91
N VAL A 86 -23.89 3.49 7.24
CA VAL A 86 -23.99 2.09 7.66
C VAL A 86 -24.36 2.02 9.13
N THR A 87 -25.11 0.99 9.50
CA THR A 87 -25.42 0.73 10.90
C THR A 87 -24.14 0.40 11.66
N TRP A 88 -24.13 0.69 12.96
CA TRP A 88 -22.98 0.42 13.83
C TRP A 88 -22.48 -1.03 13.75
N ALA A 89 -23.39 -2.00 13.64
CA ALA A 89 -23.06 -3.41 13.53
C ALA A 89 -22.20 -3.77 12.30
N ASN A 90 -22.25 -2.96 11.23
CA ASN A 90 -21.51 -3.17 9.99
C ASN A 90 -20.41 -2.13 9.77
N HIS A 91 -20.20 -1.24 10.75
CA HIS A 91 -19.24 -0.16 10.64
C HIS A 91 -17.81 -0.67 10.82
N THR A 92 -16.89 -0.20 9.98
CA THR A 92 -15.46 -0.56 10.08
C THR A 92 -14.61 0.71 10.06
N ALA A 93 -13.40 0.66 10.62
CA ALA A 93 -12.48 1.81 10.60
C ALA A 93 -12.17 2.31 9.17
N MET A 94 -12.24 1.42 8.18
CA MET A 94 -12.06 1.75 6.76
C MET A 94 -13.20 2.61 6.17
N MET A 95 -14.33 2.70 6.87
CA MET A 95 -15.51 3.45 6.46
C MET A 95 -15.54 4.87 7.02
N ASP A 96 -14.80 5.13 8.12
CA ASP A 96 -14.71 6.42 8.79
C ASP A 96 -14.30 7.58 7.86
N PRO A 97 -13.36 7.41 6.91
CA PRO A 97 -13.02 8.47 5.97
C PRO A 97 -14.17 8.94 5.08
N GLY A 98 -15.32 8.27 5.05
CA GLY A 98 -16.45 8.66 4.19
C GLY A 98 -16.05 8.71 2.72
N ALA A 99 -15.26 7.73 2.28
CA ALA A 99 -14.72 7.66 0.93
C ALA A 99 -14.91 6.26 0.35
N LYS A 100 -15.24 6.21 -0.95
CA LYS A 100 -15.22 5.00 -1.76
C LYS A 100 -13.92 4.96 -2.54
N LEU A 101 -13.21 3.84 -2.47
CA LEU A 101 -11.99 3.61 -3.24
C LEU A 101 -12.29 2.91 -4.56
N THR A 102 -11.62 3.31 -5.62
CA THR A 102 -11.73 2.71 -6.95
C THR A 102 -10.40 2.77 -7.71
N TYR A 103 -10.28 2.00 -8.79
CA TYR A 103 -9.11 2.01 -9.68
C TYR A 103 -9.30 2.81 -10.97
N ASN A 104 -10.49 3.34 -11.22
CA ASN A 104 -10.79 4.23 -12.34
C ASN A 104 -11.31 5.59 -11.87
N ASN A 105 -10.98 6.66 -12.58
CA ASN A 105 -11.50 8.00 -12.26
C ASN A 105 -12.92 8.20 -12.81
N SER A 106 -13.47 9.41 -12.63
CA SER A 106 -14.79 9.80 -13.13
C SER A 106 -14.97 9.68 -14.65
N ARG A 107 -13.87 9.67 -15.41
CA ARG A 107 -13.86 9.47 -16.87
C ARG A 107 -13.76 8.00 -17.27
N GLY A 108 -13.69 7.08 -16.30
CA GLY A 108 -13.51 5.65 -16.55
C GLY A 108 -12.07 5.24 -16.87
N GLU A 109 -11.10 6.14 -16.69
CA GLU A 109 -9.70 5.84 -16.97
C GLU A 109 -9.06 5.08 -15.81
N ASN A 110 -8.50 3.90 -16.10
CA ASN A 110 -7.84 3.06 -15.11
C ASN A 110 -6.51 3.64 -14.62
N LEU A 111 -6.11 3.25 -13.42
CA LEU A 111 -4.82 3.57 -12.82
C LEU A 111 -3.66 2.83 -13.50
N GLY A 112 -3.28 3.24 -14.70
CA GLY A 112 -2.19 2.60 -15.44
C GLY A 112 -2.55 1.19 -15.92
N PRO A 113 -1.55 0.35 -16.27
CA PRO A 113 -1.79 -0.98 -16.81
C PRO A 113 -2.33 -1.96 -15.77
N LEU A 114 -3.17 -2.89 -16.21
CA LEU A 114 -3.69 -3.99 -15.39
C LEU A 114 -2.54 -4.82 -14.83
N PHE A 115 -2.56 -5.02 -13.51
CA PHE A 115 -1.51 -5.72 -12.77
C PHE A 115 -1.98 -7.08 -12.28
N VAL A 116 -3.16 -7.12 -11.65
CA VAL A 116 -3.81 -8.35 -11.20
C VAL A 116 -5.20 -8.38 -11.81
N LYS A 117 -5.50 -9.46 -12.53
CA LYS A 117 -6.85 -9.78 -12.96
C LYS A 117 -7.46 -10.74 -11.94
N ASP A 118 -8.46 -10.28 -11.21
CA ASP A 118 -9.21 -11.11 -10.26
C ASP A 118 -10.72 -10.89 -10.49
N GLU A 119 -11.37 -11.89 -11.05
CA GLU A 119 -12.79 -11.85 -11.41
C GLU A 119 -13.70 -11.91 -10.17
N LYS A 120 -13.18 -12.28 -9.00
CA LYS A 120 -13.93 -12.38 -7.74
C LYS A 120 -13.71 -11.17 -6.83
N ASN A 121 -12.47 -10.70 -6.70
CA ASN A 121 -12.10 -9.63 -5.74
C ASN A 121 -11.80 -8.28 -6.41
N GLY A 122 -11.85 -8.21 -7.73
CA GLY A 122 -11.62 -6.99 -8.50
C GLY A 122 -10.17 -6.84 -8.96
N ASN A 123 -10.02 -6.14 -10.09
CA ASN A 123 -8.72 -5.90 -10.71
C ASN A 123 -7.86 -4.93 -9.88
N ALA A 124 -6.55 -5.15 -9.89
CA ALA A 124 -5.57 -4.18 -9.40
C ALA A 124 -4.71 -3.66 -10.55
N TYR A 125 -4.24 -2.42 -10.44
CA TYR A 125 -3.49 -1.76 -11.50
C TYR A 125 -2.16 -1.21 -10.98
N TYR A 126 -1.17 -1.17 -11.86
CA TYR A 126 0.20 -0.79 -11.53
C TYR A 126 0.41 0.72 -11.71
N TYR A 127 0.74 1.41 -10.62
CA TYR A 127 0.96 2.85 -10.62
C TYR A 127 2.25 3.23 -9.86
N PRO A 128 3.42 3.25 -10.54
CA PRO A 128 4.72 3.53 -9.93
C PRO A 128 4.84 4.89 -9.27
N LYS A 129 4.14 5.90 -9.79
CA LYS A 129 4.22 7.26 -9.23
C LYS A 129 3.67 7.32 -7.80
N GLY A 130 2.81 6.39 -7.40
CA GLY A 130 2.22 6.40 -6.07
C GLY A 130 3.24 6.22 -4.95
N ILE A 131 4.27 5.37 -5.10
CA ILE A 131 5.32 5.27 -4.07
C ILE A 131 6.12 6.57 -3.98
N TYR A 132 6.40 7.22 -5.11
CA TYR A 132 7.04 8.54 -5.11
C TYR A 132 6.21 9.55 -4.31
N TYR A 133 4.89 9.59 -4.51
CA TYR A 133 4.03 10.50 -3.74
C TYR A 133 3.98 10.18 -2.25
N VAL A 134 4.01 8.90 -1.85
CA VAL A 134 4.13 8.53 -0.43
C VAL A 134 5.44 9.05 0.17
N MET A 135 6.56 8.84 -0.54
CA MET A 135 7.88 9.29 -0.07
C MET A 135 7.95 10.82 0.02
N ASP A 136 7.42 11.53 -0.97
CA ASP A 136 7.38 12.99 -0.98
C ASP A 136 6.48 13.53 0.14
N TYR A 137 5.33 12.89 0.38
CA TYR A 137 4.45 13.23 1.50
C TYR A 137 5.13 13.01 2.86
N PHE A 138 5.90 11.93 3.03
CA PHE A 138 6.61 11.68 4.30
C PHE A 138 7.76 12.67 4.49
N LYS A 139 8.45 13.00 3.40
CA LYS A 139 9.48 14.02 3.38
C LYS A 139 8.95 15.38 3.83
N THR A 140 7.82 15.80 3.27
CA THR A 140 7.25 17.13 3.49
C THR A 140 6.48 17.24 4.80
N LYS A 141 5.71 16.21 5.18
CA LYS A 141 4.83 16.25 6.36
C LYS A 141 5.48 15.75 7.65
N TYR A 142 6.41 14.80 7.57
CA TYR A 142 6.95 14.07 8.73
C TYR A 142 8.47 14.23 8.91
N SER A 143 9.02 15.37 8.49
CA SER A 143 10.43 15.73 8.68
C SER A 143 11.42 14.76 8.02
N ASN A 144 11.03 14.13 6.91
CA ASN A 144 11.91 13.27 6.09
C ASN A 144 12.61 12.16 6.87
N PRO A 145 11.84 11.21 7.43
CA PRO A 145 12.42 10.12 8.23
C PRO A 145 13.25 9.18 7.35
N LEU A 146 14.19 8.46 7.98
CA LEU A 146 14.91 7.37 7.30
C LEU A 146 13.92 6.25 6.97
N ILE A 147 13.80 5.92 5.69
CA ILE A 147 12.86 4.92 5.19
C ILE A 147 13.61 3.83 4.43
N TYR A 148 13.36 2.57 4.81
CA TYR A 148 13.73 1.40 4.03
C TYR A 148 12.50 0.88 3.29
N ILE A 149 12.59 0.80 1.97
CA ILE A 149 11.54 0.18 1.15
C ILE A 149 11.67 -1.33 1.32
N THR A 150 10.78 -1.90 2.13
CA THR A 150 10.75 -3.34 2.43
C THR A 150 9.92 -4.11 1.42
N GLU A 151 8.90 -3.49 0.82
CA GLU A 151 8.17 -4.05 -0.32
C GLU A 151 7.81 -2.98 -1.35
N ASN A 152 8.25 -3.20 -2.58
CA ASN A 152 7.85 -2.43 -3.76
C ASN A 152 7.97 -3.31 -5.01
N GLY A 153 6.92 -3.39 -5.81
CA GLY A 153 6.83 -4.23 -6.99
C GLY A 153 5.97 -5.48 -6.80
N TYR A 154 6.08 -6.45 -7.72
CA TYR A 154 5.34 -7.70 -7.63
C TYR A 154 6.08 -8.70 -6.75
N PHE A 155 5.62 -8.84 -5.51
CA PHE A 155 5.95 -9.96 -4.66
C PHE A 155 4.77 -10.92 -4.65
N ALA A 156 4.98 -12.16 -5.08
CA ALA A 156 3.97 -13.20 -4.98
C ALA A 156 3.83 -13.59 -3.51
N TRP A 157 2.80 -13.05 -2.84
CA TRP A 157 2.38 -13.57 -1.54
C TRP A 157 1.78 -14.97 -1.78
N ALA A 158 2.38 -16.05 -1.32
CA ALA A 158 3.58 -16.14 -0.48
C ALA A 158 4.66 -17.04 -1.09
N LEU A 159 5.89 -17.00 -0.54
CA LEU A 159 6.95 -17.92 -0.95
C LEU A 159 6.55 -19.39 -0.75
N GLY A 160 5.85 -19.68 0.34
CA GLY A 160 5.30 -21.00 0.64
C GLY A 160 3.96 -20.88 1.33
N ASP A 161 3.21 -21.99 1.35
CA ASP A 161 1.94 -22.03 2.08
C ASP A 161 2.18 -21.62 3.53
N ASN A 162 1.25 -20.86 4.09
CA ASN A 162 1.36 -20.34 5.45
C ASN A 162 -0.02 -20.30 6.14
N TYR A 163 -0.04 -19.82 7.38
CA TYR A 163 -1.27 -19.58 8.14
C TYR A 163 -1.89 -18.25 7.69
N GLU A 164 -3.08 -18.31 7.09
CA GLU A 164 -3.74 -17.12 6.53
C GLU A 164 -4.81 -16.58 7.48
N PHE A 165 -4.36 -16.00 8.61
CA PHE A 165 -5.22 -15.31 9.58
C PHE A 165 -6.50 -16.09 9.94
N CYS A 166 -7.68 -15.49 9.75
CA CYS A 166 -8.98 -16.07 10.06
C CYS A 166 -9.32 -17.34 9.24
N LYS A 167 -8.54 -17.69 8.22
CA LYS A 167 -8.70 -18.92 7.42
C LYS A 167 -7.77 -20.05 7.87
N GLY A 168 -6.84 -19.78 8.79
CA GLY A 168 -5.86 -20.76 9.24
C GLY A 168 -5.10 -21.43 8.09
N PHE A 169 -4.90 -22.74 8.17
CA PHE A 169 -4.17 -23.53 7.15
C PHE A 169 -5.05 -24.08 6.02
N THR A 170 -6.30 -23.62 5.92
CA THR A 170 -7.27 -24.14 4.92
C THR A 170 -7.08 -23.53 3.53
N VAL A 171 -6.35 -22.41 3.43
CA VAL A 171 -6.02 -21.73 2.17
C VAL A 171 -4.52 -21.73 1.96
N ARG A 172 -4.08 -21.88 0.70
CA ARG A 172 -2.69 -22.13 0.33
C ARG A 172 -2.22 -21.17 -0.76
N PHE A 173 -1.71 -20.00 -0.35
CA PHE A 173 -1.22 -18.93 -1.24
C PHE A 173 0.22 -19.13 -1.74
N GLY A 174 0.93 -20.14 -1.23
CA GLY A 174 2.35 -20.33 -1.51
C GLY A 174 2.69 -20.65 -2.96
N LEU A 175 3.80 -20.10 -3.45
CA LEU A 175 4.52 -20.58 -4.63
C LEU A 175 5.10 -21.99 -4.42
N SER A 176 5.43 -22.32 -3.17
CA SER A 176 5.76 -23.67 -2.73
C SER A 176 4.65 -24.27 -1.87
N TYR A 177 4.35 -25.53 -2.11
CA TYR A 177 3.56 -26.35 -1.22
C TYR A 177 4.38 -26.66 0.04
N VAL A 178 3.71 -26.60 1.20
CA VAL A 178 4.28 -27.02 2.48
C VAL A 178 3.42 -28.13 3.05
N ASN A 179 4.01 -29.29 3.29
CA ASN A 179 3.37 -30.37 4.02
C ASN A 179 3.41 -30.05 5.53
N TRP A 180 2.23 -29.99 6.16
CA TRP A 180 2.12 -29.62 7.58
C TRP A 180 2.53 -30.74 8.53
N THR A 181 2.47 -32.00 8.07
CA THR A 181 2.85 -33.16 8.87
C THR A 181 4.32 -33.56 8.69
N ASP A 182 4.94 -33.15 7.59
CA ASP A 182 6.37 -33.32 7.32
C ASP A 182 6.96 -32.04 6.74
N LEU A 183 7.63 -31.24 7.57
CA LEU A 183 8.15 -29.93 7.16
C LEU A 183 9.34 -30.01 6.17
N ASN A 184 9.92 -31.20 5.96
CA ASN A 184 10.94 -31.43 4.94
C ASN A 184 10.33 -31.64 3.55
N ASP A 185 9.06 -32.01 3.47
CA ASP A 185 8.32 -32.15 2.22
C ASP A 185 7.78 -30.78 1.76
N ARG A 186 8.62 -30.09 0.98
CA ARG A 186 8.30 -28.81 0.35
C ARG A 186 8.58 -28.89 -1.15
N ASN A 187 7.58 -28.57 -1.95
CA ASN A 187 7.67 -28.67 -3.40
C ASN A 187 7.24 -27.37 -4.08
N LEU A 188 8.00 -26.91 -5.08
CA LEU A 188 7.55 -25.81 -5.92
C LEU A 188 6.29 -26.21 -6.69
N LYS A 189 5.22 -25.43 -6.52
CA LYS A 189 4.03 -25.53 -7.37
C LYS A 189 4.35 -25.00 -8.76
N ASP A 190 3.46 -25.21 -9.72
CA ASP A 190 3.68 -24.74 -11.09
C ASP A 190 3.78 -23.20 -11.17
N SER A 191 3.08 -22.48 -10.30
CA SER A 191 3.26 -21.03 -10.11
C SER A 191 4.68 -20.68 -9.65
N GLY A 192 5.25 -21.44 -8.71
CA GLY A 192 6.62 -21.27 -8.25
C GLY A 192 7.67 -21.56 -9.33
N LYS A 193 7.51 -22.64 -10.10
CA LYS A 193 8.38 -22.97 -11.25
C LYS A 193 8.33 -21.89 -12.32
N TRP A 194 7.13 -21.37 -12.62
CA TRP A 194 6.97 -20.26 -13.54
C TRP A 194 7.66 -18.98 -13.02
N TYR A 195 7.48 -18.64 -11.75
CA TYR A 195 8.08 -17.45 -11.14
C TYR A 195 9.61 -17.52 -11.14
N GLN A 196 10.17 -18.70 -10.84
CA GLN A 196 11.60 -18.98 -10.97
C GLN A 196 12.09 -18.75 -12.40
N SER A 197 11.37 -19.29 -13.41
CA SER A 197 11.73 -19.11 -14.83
C SER A 197 11.59 -17.66 -15.30
N PHE A 198 10.63 -16.93 -14.75
CA PHE A 198 10.42 -15.50 -15.03
C PHE A 198 11.58 -14.66 -14.48
N ILE A 199 11.98 -14.87 -13.22
CA ILE A 199 13.12 -14.15 -12.60
C ILE A 199 14.43 -14.50 -13.32
N ASN A 200 14.64 -15.77 -13.66
CA ASN A 200 15.83 -16.22 -14.38
C ASN A 200 15.85 -15.79 -15.86
N GLY A 201 14.79 -15.15 -16.36
CA GLY A 201 14.72 -14.67 -17.75
C GLY A 201 14.67 -15.78 -18.80
N THR A 202 14.48 -17.04 -18.39
CA THR A 202 14.39 -18.20 -19.30
C THR A 202 13.02 -18.28 -19.96
N ASN A 203 12.02 -17.60 -19.41
CA ASN A 203 10.69 -17.50 -19.98
C ASN A 203 10.65 -16.48 -21.14
N LYS A 204 10.88 -16.95 -22.37
CA LYS A 204 10.87 -16.15 -23.61
C LYS A 204 9.43 -15.88 -24.06
N ASN A 205 8.75 -14.93 -23.43
CA ASN A 205 7.48 -14.43 -23.96
C ASN A 205 7.76 -13.23 -24.90
N PRO A 206 7.46 -13.31 -26.22
CA PRO A 206 7.78 -12.26 -27.19
C PRO A 206 7.09 -10.91 -26.92
N ALA A 207 6.00 -10.88 -26.13
CA ALA A 207 5.32 -9.65 -25.73
C ALA A 207 6.03 -8.84 -24.62
N LYS A 208 7.10 -9.38 -24.01
CA LYS A 208 7.77 -8.79 -22.82
C LYS A 208 9.07 -8.02 -23.12
N GLN A 209 9.31 -7.56 -24.35
CA GLN A 209 10.45 -6.67 -24.61
C GLN A 209 10.35 -5.34 -23.86
N TYR A 210 9.15 -4.87 -23.52
CA TYR A 210 8.92 -3.58 -22.84
C TYR A 210 9.18 -3.58 -21.32
N PHE A 211 9.35 -4.75 -20.68
CA PHE A 211 9.66 -4.86 -19.24
C PHE A 211 11.11 -5.26 -18.96
N ARG A 212 11.92 -5.52 -19.99
CA ARG A 212 13.37 -5.58 -19.80
C ARG A 212 13.83 -4.18 -19.49
N ARG A 213 14.41 -4.00 -18.29
CA ARG A 213 15.07 -2.76 -17.88
C ARG A 213 15.92 -2.26 -19.07
N PRO A 214 15.78 -1.00 -19.52
CA PRO A 214 16.89 -0.37 -20.22
C PRO A 214 18.09 -0.50 -19.27
N ASN A 215 19.26 -0.87 -19.77
CA ASN A 215 20.48 -0.91 -18.99
C ASN A 215 20.62 0.43 -18.26
N LEU A 216 20.28 0.47 -16.97
CA LEU A 216 20.61 1.59 -16.09
C LEU A 216 22.11 1.45 -15.81
N SER A 217 22.92 1.91 -16.76
CA SER A 217 24.26 2.35 -16.41
C SER A 217 24.07 3.62 -15.58
N PHE A 218 24.43 3.56 -14.30
CA PHE A 218 24.64 4.78 -13.53
C PHE A 218 25.86 5.47 -14.11
N GLN A 219 25.67 6.25 -15.17
CA GLN A 219 26.65 7.27 -15.52
C GLN A 219 26.54 8.34 -14.45
N ASN A 220 27.62 8.51 -13.68
CA ASN A 220 27.82 9.61 -12.75
C ASN A 220 27.74 10.94 -13.50
N GLN A 221 26.54 11.47 -13.71
CA GLN A 221 26.33 12.85 -14.10
C GLN A 221 25.58 13.54 -12.97
N LYS A 222 26.30 14.41 -12.25
CA LYS A 222 25.72 15.37 -11.30
C LYS A 222 24.77 16.29 -12.09
N LYS A 223 23.46 16.02 -12.04
CA LYS A 223 22.46 16.98 -12.54
C LYS A 223 22.35 18.15 -11.55
N LYS A 224 22.41 19.38 -12.06
CA LYS A 224 22.20 20.61 -11.29
C LYS A 224 20.70 20.89 -11.15
N LEU A 225 20.35 21.60 -10.09
CA LEU A 225 19.00 21.84 -9.57
C LEU A 225 18.07 22.71 -10.45
N ALA A 226 18.39 22.97 -11.71
CA ALA A 226 17.71 24.00 -12.53
C ALA A 226 16.71 23.45 -13.56
N ASP A 227 16.50 22.13 -13.63
CA ASP A 227 15.60 21.49 -14.61
C ASP A 227 14.41 20.76 -13.95
N ALA A 228 13.88 21.31 -12.85
CA ALA A 228 12.64 20.85 -12.22
C ALA A 228 11.58 21.96 -12.20
#